data_AF-A0A2V7W6V3-F1
#
_entry.id   AF-A0A2V7W6V3-F1
#
_cell.length_a   1.000
_cell.length_b   1.000
_cell.length_c   1.000
_cell.angle_alpha   90.00
_cell.angle_beta   90.00
_cell.angle_gamma   90.00
#
_symmetry.space_group_name_H-M   'P 1'
#
loop_
_entity.id
_entity.type
_entity.pdbx_description
1 polymer ?
#
loop_
_entity_poly.entity_id
_entity_poly.type
_entity_poly.pdbx_seq_one_letter_code
_entity_poly.pdbx_strand_id
1 'polypeptide(L)'
;MAEDANPVIGPPTLTVTQYQLLANEFSASLDKVASLVPKPDPAHAVTESFVNARLGYPIEFLGTVIASVEQALELQATGKLDPKVGRDTLQLYDAFRPVLDKIERFKKDLLTNLNVRLAVLTEEALQVYVVAQTFARDKKSPTLAAFVANMKRDLGRAEARRRFAAKKAADKAAAEKTAVDKAAAEKAAAEKPGVKAATSTSAS
;
A
#
# COMPACT_ATOMS: atom_id res chain seq x y z
N MET A 1 -0.21 -19.13 65.25
CA MET A 1 0.37 -17.82 64.81
C MET A 1 1.68 -18.14 64.12
N ALA A 2 1.91 -17.91 62.83
CA ALA A 2 1.10 -17.50 61.70
C ALA A 2 1.77 -18.16 60.47
N GLU A 3 0.97 -18.58 59.50
CA GLU A 3 1.37 -19.38 58.35
C GLU A 3 2.01 -18.50 57.26
N ASP A 4 3.21 -18.86 56.85
CA ASP A 4 3.94 -18.28 55.71
C ASP A 4 3.14 -18.46 54.41
N ALA A 5 2.48 -17.41 53.93
CA ALA A 5 1.84 -17.39 52.62
C ALA A 5 2.63 -16.48 51.67
N ASN A 6 3.68 -17.04 51.06
CA ASN A 6 4.37 -16.44 49.92
C ASN A 6 3.51 -16.64 48.65
N PRO A 7 3.01 -15.59 47.97
CA PRO A 7 2.20 -15.77 46.78
C PRO A 7 3.08 -16.20 45.61
N VAL A 8 2.88 -17.45 45.16
CA VAL A 8 3.43 -17.98 43.92
C VAL A 8 2.83 -17.18 42.75
N ILE A 9 3.63 -16.30 42.15
CA ILE A 9 3.30 -15.63 40.89
C ILE A 9 3.47 -16.67 39.77
N GLY A 10 2.37 -17.29 39.36
CA GLY A 10 2.33 -18.09 38.13
C GLY A 10 2.63 -17.22 36.90
N PRO A 11 3.16 -17.80 35.81
CA PRO A 11 3.50 -17.03 34.61
C PRO A 11 2.26 -16.29 34.08
N PRO A 12 2.41 -15.04 33.60
CA PRO A 12 1.27 -14.23 33.16
C PRO A 12 0.56 -14.96 32.02
N THR A 13 -0.63 -15.48 32.31
CA THR A 13 -1.52 -16.00 31.28
C THR A 13 -1.97 -14.80 30.46
N LEU A 14 -1.48 -14.70 29.22
CA LEU A 14 -1.82 -13.63 28.29
C LEU A 14 -3.34 -13.55 28.18
N THR A 15 -3.95 -12.58 28.85
CA THR A 15 -5.39 -12.35 28.73
C THR A 15 -5.64 -11.86 27.32
N VAL A 16 -6.28 -12.70 26.52
CA VAL A 16 -6.69 -12.33 25.16
C VAL A 16 -7.56 -11.07 25.30
N THR A 17 -7.10 -9.96 24.73
CA THR A 17 -7.83 -8.70 24.87
C THR A 17 -9.14 -8.78 24.09
N GLN A 18 -10.18 -8.06 24.52
CA GLN A 18 -11.47 -8.03 23.82
C GLN A 18 -11.32 -7.72 22.32
N TYR A 19 -10.35 -6.88 21.96
CA TYR A 19 -10.03 -6.57 20.56
C TYR A 19 -9.33 -7.71 19.82
N GLN A 20 -8.57 -8.56 20.49
CA GLN A 20 -8.01 -9.78 19.89
C GLN A 20 -9.10 -10.80 19.59
N LEU A 21 -10.09 -10.97 20.48
CA LEU A 21 -11.25 -11.82 20.20
C LEU A 21 -12.04 -11.31 19.00
N LEU A 22 -12.34 -10.00 18.96
CA LEU A 22 -13.04 -9.38 17.85
C LEU A 22 -12.27 -9.48 16.53
N ALA A 23 -10.94 -9.29 16.55
CA ALA A 23 -10.10 -9.42 15.37
C ALA A 23 -10.09 -10.87 14.84
N ASN A 24 -10.05 -11.86 15.73
CA ASN A 24 -10.12 -13.26 15.35
C ASN A 24 -11.47 -13.63 14.72
N GLU A 25 -12.58 -13.17 15.30
CA GLU A 25 -13.93 -13.37 14.75
C GLU A 25 -14.10 -12.69 13.39
N PHE A 26 -13.57 -11.47 13.26
CA PHE A 26 -13.57 -10.73 12.00
C PHE A 26 -12.73 -11.44 10.93
N SER A 27 -11.56 -11.96 11.30
CA SER A 27 -10.68 -12.70 10.39
C SER A 27 -11.34 -13.99 9.90
N ALA A 28 -11.97 -14.75 10.80
CA ALA A 28 -12.73 -15.95 10.43
C ALA A 28 -13.91 -15.63 9.50
N SER A 29 -14.52 -14.44 9.65
CA SER A 29 -15.59 -13.98 8.76
C SER A 29 -15.04 -13.59 7.38
N LEU A 30 -13.85 -12.97 7.31
CA LEU A 30 -13.17 -12.72 6.05
C LEU A 30 -12.78 -14.01 5.32
N ASP A 31 -12.34 -15.05 6.03
CA ASP A 31 -12.03 -16.34 5.42
C ASP A 31 -13.29 -16.99 4.79
N LYS A 32 -14.45 -16.85 5.45
CA LYS A 32 -15.73 -17.28 4.89
C LYS A 32 -16.07 -16.50 3.62
N VAL A 33 -15.88 -15.18 3.61
CA VAL A 33 -16.09 -14.35 2.41
C VAL A 33 -15.10 -14.72 1.31
N ALA A 34 -13.83 -14.96 1.64
CA ALA A 34 -12.80 -15.37 0.69
C ALA A 34 -13.12 -16.71 0.02
N SER A 35 -13.81 -17.61 0.73
CA SER A 35 -14.26 -18.89 0.16
C SER A 35 -15.33 -18.75 -0.93
N LEU A 36 -16.04 -17.61 -0.99
CA LEU A 36 -17.04 -17.32 -2.02
C LEU A 36 -16.44 -16.79 -3.33
N VAL A 37 -15.20 -16.31 -3.29
CA VAL A 37 -14.53 -15.76 -4.47
C VAL A 37 -14.13 -16.91 -5.40
N PRO A 38 -14.56 -16.91 -6.67
CA PRO A 38 -14.11 -17.88 -7.65
C PRO A 38 -12.58 -17.88 -7.71
N LYS A 39 -11.96 -19.03 -7.47
CA LYS A 39 -10.50 -19.18 -7.51
C LYS A 39 -10.02 -19.15 -8.95
N PRO A 40 -8.81 -18.61 -9.21
CA PRO A 40 -8.23 -18.69 -10.54
C PRO A 40 -8.08 -20.16 -10.93
N ASP A 41 -8.40 -20.46 -12.19
CA ASP A 41 -8.25 -21.80 -12.74
C ASP A 41 -6.77 -22.23 -12.64
N PRO A 42 -6.45 -23.36 -11.96
CA PRO A 42 -5.09 -23.84 -11.82
C PRO A 42 -4.42 -24.18 -13.17
N ALA A 43 -5.19 -24.37 -14.24
CA ALA A 43 -4.65 -24.56 -15.59
C ALA A 43 -3.88 -23.32 -16.10
N HIS A 44 -4.17 -22.14 -15.54
CA HIS A 44 -3.56 -20.87 -15.91
C HIS A 44 -2.59 -20.36 -14.84
N ALA A 45 -1.69 -21.23 -14.37
CA ALA A 45 -0.58 -20.85 -13.49
C ALA A 45 0.37 -19.89 -14.21
N VAL A 46 0.05 -18.61 -14.17
CA VAL A 46 0.82 -17.51 -14.78
C VAL A 46 1.65 -16.77 -13.73
N THR A 47 2.77 -16.21 -14.14
CA THR A 47 3.61 -15.40 -13.26
C THR A 47 3.00 -14.01 -13.03
N GLU A 48 3.31 -13.37 -11.90
CA GLU A 48 2.87 -11.98 -11.63
C GLU A 48 3.33 -11.00 -12.72
N SER A 49 4.54 -11.20 -13.26
CA SER A 49 5.06 -10.40 -14.37
C SER A 49 4.19 -10.51 -15.63
N PHE A 50 3.65 -11.71 -15.90
CA PHE A 50 2.75 -11.94 -17.03
C PHE A 50 1.43 -11.19 -16.87
N VAL A 51 0.87 -11.19 -15.65
CA VAL A 51 -0.37 -10.48 -15.30
C VAL A 51 -0.16 -8.97 -15.44
N ASN A 52 0.85 -8.42 -14.78
CA ASN A 52 1.11 -6.97 -14.75
C ASN A 52 1.32 -6.38 -16.15
N ALA A 53 2.00 -7.11 -17.04
CA ALA A 53 2.21 -6.68 -18.42
C ALA A 53 0.90 -6.58 -19.25
N ARG A 54 -0.18 -7.24 -18.81
CA ARG A 54 -1.45 -7.38 -19.56
C ARG A 54 -2.62 -6.65 -18.92
N LEU A 55 -2.46 -6.09 -17.71
CA LEU A 55 -3.47 -5.24 -17.07
C LEU A 55 -3.62 -3.87 -17.74
N GLY A 56 -2.69 -3.48 -18.62
CA GLY A 56 -2.73 -2.20 -19.33
C GLY A 56 -3.68 -2.15 -20.52
N TYR A 57 -4.28 -3.28 -20.93
CA TYR A 57 -5.18 -3.31 -22.09
C TYR A 57 -6.60 -2.89 -21.70
N PRO A 58 -7.28 -2.06 -22.51
CA PRO A 58 -8.67 -1.67 -22.26
C PRO A 58 -9.61 -2.88 -22.29
N ILE A 59 -10.60 -2.90 -21.39
CA ILE A 59 -11.59 -3.98 -21.31
C ILE A 59 -12.48 -4.00 -22.57
N GLU A 60 -12.86 -2.82 -23.08
CA GLU A 60 -13.64 -2.66 -24.33
C GLU A 60 -12.95 -3.29 -25.54
N PHE A 61 -11.60 -3.21 -25.57
CA PHE A 61 -10.82 -3.85 -26.62
C PHE A 61 -10.98 -5.37 -26.53
N LEU A 62 -10.88 -5.95 -25.33
CA LEU A 62 -11.08 -7.39 -25.12
C LEU A 62 -12.49 -7.83 -25.54
N GLY A 63 -13.52 -7.06 -25.18
CA GLY A 63 -14.90 -7.31 -25.61
C GLY A 63 -15.06 -7.28 -27.13
N THR A 64 -14.43 -6.31 -27.80
CA THR A 64 -14.45 -6.20 -29.27
C THR A 64 -13.76 -7.38 -29.93
N VAL A 65 -12.62 -7.83 -29.39
CA VAL A 65 -11.90 -9.01 -29.93
C VAL A 65 -12.75 -10.27 -29.78
N ILE A 66 -13.38 -10.48 -28.61
CA ILE A 66 -14.27 -11.63 -28.41
C ILE A 66 -15.43 -11.60 -29.41
N ALA A 67 -16.10 -10.46 -29.56
CA ALA A 67 -17.20 -10.30 -30.52
C ALA A 67 -16.75 -10.55 -31.97
N SER A 68 -15.54 -10.12 -32.34
CA SER A 68 -14.96 -10.36 -33.66
C SER A 68 -14.69 -11.86 -33.90
N VAL A 69 -14.18 -12.58 -32.89
CA VAL A 69 -13.97 -14.03 -32.97
C VAL A 69 -15.31 -14.78 -33.04
N GLU A 70 -16.38 -14.30 -32.39
CA GLU A 70 -17.71 -14.91 -32.53
C GLU A 70 -18.28 -14.78 -33.95
N GLN A 71 -18.00 -13.67 -34.63
CA GLN A 71 -18.56 -13.37 -35.96
C GLN A 71 -17.75 -13.97 -37.12
N ALA A 72 -16.43 -14.10 -36.97
CA ALA A 72 -15.55 -14.56 -38.03
C ALA A 72 -15.08 -16.01 -37.81
N LEU A 73 -15.59 -16.94 -38.61
CA LEU A 73 -15.19 -18.36 -38.63
C LEU A 73 -13.67 -18.54 -38.82
N GLU A 74 -13.03 -17.68 -39.60
CA GLU A 74 -11.57 -17.70 -39.82
C GLU A 74 -10.78 -17.47 -38.53
N LEU A 75 -11.29 -16.61 -37.64
CA LEU A 75 -10.65 -16.34 -36.36
C LEU A 75 -10.92 -17.45 -35.34
N GLN A 76 -12.09 -18.10 -35.40
CA GLN A 76 -12.39 -19.29 -34.58
C GLN A 76 -11.47 -20.46 -34.93
N ALA A 77 -11.15 -20.63 -36.22
CA ALA A 77 -10.28 -21.70 -36.69
C ALA A 77 -8.86 -21.65 -36.07
N THR A 78 -8.43 -20.50 -35.54
CA THR A 78 -7.13 -20.38 -34.86
C THR A 78 -7.07 -21.10 -33.51
N GLY A 79 -8.23 -21.34 -32.87
CA GLY A 79 -8.34 -21.97 -31.55
C GLY A 79 -7.60 -21.24 -30.41
N LYS A 80 -7.17 -19.98 -30.63
CA LYS A 80 -6.36 -19.22 -29.66
C LYS A 80 -7.19 -18.54 -28.57
N LEU A 81 -8.46 -18.28 -28.83
CA LEU A 81 -9.40 -17.67 -27.89
C LEU A 81 -10.70 -18.45 -27.95
N ASP A 82 -11.18 -18.92 -26.80
CA ASP A 82 -12.54 -19.42 -26.66
C ASP A 82 -13.47 -18.25 -26.30
N PRO A 83 -14.42 -17.88 -27.17
CA PRO A 83 -15.33 -16.78 -26.89
C PRO A 83 -16.19 -16.99 -25.63
N LYS A 84 -16.55 -18.22 -25.30
CA LYS A 84 -17.36 -18.51 -24.10
C LYS A 84 -16.58 -18.17 -22.83
N VAL A 85 -15.37 -18.73 -22.71
CA VAL A 85 -14.47 -18.45 -21.57
C VAL A 85 -14.12 -16.97 -21.50
N GLY A 86 -13.91 -16.31 -22.64
CA GLY A 86 -13.66 -14.88 -22.71
C GLY A 86 -14.82 -14.05 -22.14
N ARG A 87 -16.07 -14.36 -22.52
CA ARG A 87 -17.26 -13.68 -22.00
C ARG A 87 -17.47 -13.92 -20.51
N ASP A 88 -17.35 -15.16 -20.06
CA ASP A 88 -17.48 -15.50 -18.64
C ASP A 88 -16.44 -14.74 -17.79
N THR A 89 -15.21 -14.57 -18.30
CA THR A 89 -14.15 -13.81 -17.64
C THR A 89 -14.48 -12.32 -17.55
N LEU A 90 -14.99 -11.71 -18.62
CA LEU A 90 -15.41 -10.31 -18.60
C LEU A 90 -16.58 -10.07 -17.65
N GLN A 91 -17.56 -10.98 -17.65
CA GLN A 91 -18.70 -10.89 -16.75
C GLN A 91 -18.30 -11.03 -15.28
N LEU A 92 -17.35 -11.93 -14.98
CA LEU A 92 -16.76 -12.05 -13.64
C LEU A 92 -16.09 -10.73 -13.22
N TYR A 93 -15.27 -10.16 -14.11
CA TYR A 93 -14.56 -8.91 -13.83
C TYR A 93 -15.54 -7.77 -13.53
N ASP A 94 -16.56 -7.57 -14.37
CA ASP A 94 -17.56 -6.51 -14.20
C ASP A 94 -18.40 -6.68 -12.94
N ALA A 95 -18.77 -7.92 -12.60
CA ALA A 95 -19.53 -8.22 -11.39
C ALA A 95 -18.73 -7.99 -10.10
N PHE A 96 -17.41 -8.28 -10.10
CA PHE A 96 -16.57 -8.16 -8.92
C PHE A 96 -15.92 -6.78 -8.75
N ARG A 97 -15.84 -5.96 -9.80
CA ARG A 97 -15.34 -4.58 -9.71
C ARG A 97 -16.00 -3.74 -8.60
N PRO A 98 -17.34 -3.66 -8.48
CA PRO A 98 -17.98 -2.92 -7.39
C PRO A 98 -17.75 -3.56 -6.01
N VAL A 99 -17.45 -4.86 -5.95
CA VAL A 99 -17.07 -5.54 -4.70
C VAL A 99 -15.70 -5.08 -4.24
N LEU A 100 -14.73 -5.00 -5.18
CA LEU A 100 -13.39 -4.47 -4.89
C LEU A 100 -13.45 -3.03 -4.40
N ASP A 101 -14.23 -2.16 -5.05
CA ASP A 101 -14.40 -0.77 -4.63
C ASP A 101 -14.93 -0.66 -3.19
N LYS A 102 -15.89 -1.52 -2.83
CA LYS A 102 -16.42 -1.59 -1.45
C LYS A 102 -15.37 -2.06 -0.44
N ILE A 103 -14.55 -3.05 -0.80
CA ILE A 103 -13.46 -3.55 0.06
C ILE A 103 -12.41 -2.46 0.26
N GLU A 104 -12.03 -1.72 -0.80
CA GLU A 104 -11.08 -0.62 -0.69
C GLU A 104 -11.62 0.50 0.21
N ARG A 105 -12.89 0.85 0.06
CA ARG A 105 -13.55 1.83 0.93
C ARG A 105 -13.54 1.37 2.38
N PHE A 106 -13.95 0.13 2.63
CA PHE A 106 -13.91 -0.47 3.97
C PHE A 106 -12.51 -0.43 4.59
N LYS A 107 -11.48 -0.79 3.81
CA LYS A 107 -10.08 -0.70 4.25
C LYS A 107 -9.70 0.73 4.66
N LYS A 108 -10.07 1.73 3.84
CA LYS A 108 -9.80 3.15 4.13
C LYS A 108 -10.51 3.59 5.41
N ASP A 109 -11.77 3.21 5.58
CA ASP A 109 -12.57 3.55 6.76
C ASP A 109 -11.99 2.91 8.04
N LEU A 110 -11.62 1.64 7.98
CA LEU A 110 -11.00 0.92 9.10
C LEU A 110 -9.66 1.56 9.51
N LEU A 111 -8.77 1.83 8.54
CA LEU A 111 -7.51 2.52 8.80
C LEU A 111 -7.74 3.91 9.39
N THR A 112 -8.71 4.65 8.87
CA THR A 112 -9.07 5.97 9.39
C THR A 112 -9.51 5.89 10.84
N ASN A 113 -10.37 4.92 11.19
CA ASN A 113 -10.83 4.73 12.57
C ASN A 113 -9.66 4.45 13.53
N LEU A 114 -8.78 3.52 13.16
CA LEU A 114 -7.60 3.18 13.96
C LEU A 114 -6.68 4.39 14.15
N ASN A 115 -6.46 5.15 13.08
CA ASN A 115 -5.62 6.34 13.11
C ASN A 115 -6.24 7.46 13.96
N VAL A 116 -7.56 7.67 13.89
CA VAL A 116 -8.26 8.65 14.73
C VAL A 116 -8.11 8.28 16.20
N ARG A 117 -8.34 7.02 16.58
CA ARG A 117 -8.18 6.56 17.96
C ARG A 117 -6.74 6.74 18.45
N LEU A 118 -5.76 6.41 17.60
CA LEU A 118 -4.35 6.58 17.93
C LEU A 118 -3.96 8.07 18.04
N ALA A 119 -4.50 8.93 17.19
CA ALA A 119 -4.24 10.37 17.21
C ALA A 119 -4.76 11.01 18.50
N VAL A 120 -6.01 10.69 18.90
CA VAL A 120 -6.59 11.17 20.17
C VAL A 120 -5.75 10.70 21.36
N LEU A 121 -5.40 9.41 21.42
CA LEU A 121 -4.53 8.88 22.47
C LEU A 121 -3.16 9.59 22.50
N THR A 122 -2.60 9.90 21.33
CA THR A 122 -1.32 10.60 21.22
C THR A 122 -1.44 12.03 21.74
N GLU A 123 -2.52 12.74 21.41
CA GLU A 123 -2.78 14.09 21.91
C GLU A 123 -2.89 14.10 23.43
N GLU A 124 -3.73 13.23 24.00
CA GLU A 124 -3.90 13.11 25.45
C GLU A 124 -2.58 12.74 26.15
N ALA A 125 -1.82 11.79 25.60
CA ALA A 125 -0.52 11.39 26.15
C ALA A 125 0.50 12.54 26.12
N LEU A 126 0.50 13.35 25.05
CA LEU A 126 1.37 14.53 24.96
C LEU A 126 0.97 15.62 25.98
N GLN A 127 -0.32 15.84 26.20
CA GLN A 127 -0.79 16.78 27.21
C GLN A 127 -0.34 16.34 28.62
N VAL A 128 -0.52 15.05 28.96
CA VAL A 128 -0.05 14.49 30.23
C VAL A 128 1.46 14.63 30.39
N TYR A 129 2.24 14.39 29.32
CA TYR A 129 3.68 14.57 29.35
C TYR A 129 4.10 16.03 29.60
N VAL A 130 3.44 17.00 28.96
CA VAL A 130 3.72 18.43 29.19
C VAL A 130 3.42 18.82 30.63
N VAL A 131 2.29 18.37 31.18
CA VAL A 131 1.94 18.59 32.59
C VAL A 131 2.96 17.92 33.53
N ALA A 132 3.37 16.69 33.25
CA ALA A 132 4.39 16.00 34.03
C ALA A 132 5.74 16.76 33.99
N GLN A 133 6.11 17.35 32.85
CA GLN A 133 7.31 18.20 32.74
C GLN A 133 7.22 19.45 33.63
N THR A 134 6.08 20.12 33.71
CA THR A 134 5.94 21.31 34.57
C THR A 134 6.08 20.94 36.04
N PHE A 135 5.46 19.84 36.48
CA PHE A 135 5.61 19.35 37.85
C PHE A 135 7.03 18.90 38.20
N ALA A 136 7.74 18.27 37.26
CA ALA A 136 9.13 17.86 37.45
C ALA A 136 10.07 19.07 37.60
N ARG A 137 9.79 20.20 36.91
CA ARG A 137 10.56 21.45 37.04
C ARG A 137 10.39 22.13 38.39
N ASP A 138 9.17 22.11 38.93
CA ASP A 138 8.85 22.68 40.26
C ASP A 138 9.50 21.91 41.42
N LYS A 139 10.19 20.79 41.17
CA LYS A 139 10.83 19.89 42.16
C LYS A 139 9.86 19.36 43.24
N LYS A 140 8.55 19.48 43.03
CA LYS A 140 7.52 19.06 43.99
C LYS A 140 7.37 17.54 44.12
N SER A 141 7.91 16.76 43.18
CA SER A 141 7.92 15.29 43.26
C SER A 141 9.11 14.66 42.50
N PRO A 142 10.03 13.96 43.19
CA PRO A 142 11.15 13.27 42.53
C PRO A 142 10.72 12.07 41.67
N THR A 143 9.58 11.44 41.99
CA THR A 143 9.03 10.30 41.22
C THR A 143 8.58 10.74 39.82
N LEU A 144 7.98 11.92 39.69
CA LEU A 144 7.56 12.47 38.39
C LEU A 144 8.75 12.79 37.48
N ALA A 145 9.89 13.19 38.04
CA ALA A 145 11.11 13.45 37.27
C ALA A 145 11.64 12.17 36.60
N ALA A 146 11.58 11.03 37.29
CA ALA A 146 11.95 9.73 36.73
C ALA A 146 11.01 9.29 35.60
N PHE A 147 9.69 9.46 35.76
CA PHE A 147 8.72 9.15 34.71
C PHE A 147 8.90 10.02 33.45
N VAL A 148 9.14 11.32 33.62
CA VAL A 148 9.41 12.24 32.50
C VAL A 148 10.70 11.85 31.75
N ALA A 149 11.73 11.36 32.44
CA ALA A 149 12.96 10.89 31.79
C ALA A 149 12.70 9.66 30.89
N ASN A 150 11.89 8.70 31.37
CA ASN A 150 11.48 7.53 30.59
C ASN A 150 10.62 7.94 29.38
N MET A 151 9.61 8.80 29.58
CA MET A 151 8.77 9.32 28.49
C MET A 151 9.60 10.08 27.44
N LYS A 152 10.59 10.87 27.87
CA LYS A 152 11.49 11.60 26.97
C LYS A 152 12.36 10.66 26.13
N ARG A 153 12.83 9.55 26.72
CA ARG A 153 13.55 8.49 26.02
C ARG A 153 12.65 7.86 24.95
N ASP A 154 11.44 7.47 25.33
CA ASP A 154 10.52 6.74 24.46
C ASP A 154 9.93 7.63 23.34
N LEU A 155 9.84 8.94 23.55
CA LEU A 155 9.48 9.92 22.51
C LEU A 155 10.47 9.99 21.34
N GLY A 156 11.68 9.41 21.45
CA GLY A 156 12.59 9.20 20.33
C GLY A 156 12.96 10.45 19.51
N ARG A 157 12.83 11.66 20.07
CA ARG A 157 12.91 12.95 19.33
C ARG A 157 14.22 13.10 18.53
N ALA A 158 15.31 12.45 18.95
CA ALA A 158 16.57 12.44 18.21
C ALA A 158 16.50 11.56 16.95
N GLU A 159 15.87 10.39 17.02
CA GLU A 159 15.72 9.49 15.88
C GLU A 159 14.73 10.04 14.85
N ALA A 160 13.62 10.62 15.30
CA ALA A 160 12.66 11.29 14.42
C ALA A 160 13.35 12.41 13.60
N ARG A 161 14.14 13.28 14.25
CA ARG A 161 14.91 14.33 13.57
C ARG A 161 15.91 13.76 12.56
N ARG A 162 16.58 12.65 12.88
CA ARG A 162 17.50 11.96 11.96
C ARG A 162 16.79 11.41 10.73
N ARG A 163 15.61 10.80 10.91
CA ARG A 163 14.79 10.26 9.80
C ARG A 163 14.25 11.38 8.90
N PHE A 164 13.78 12.48 9.47
CA PHE A 164 13.35 13.65 8.70
C PHE A 164 14.50 14.28 7.90
N ALA A 165 15.70 14.38 8.48
CA ALA A 165 16.89 14.85 7.78
C ALA A 165 17.29 13.91 6.63
N ALA A 166 17.25 12.60 6.86
CA ALA A 166 17.54 11.58 5.84
C ALA A 166 16.55 11.62 4.67
N LYS A 167 15.24 11.76 4.96
CA LYS A 167 14.21 11.89 3.93
C LYS A 167 14.42 13.15 3.09
N LYS A 168 14.68 14.30 3.73
CA LYS A 168 14.97 15.57 3.04
C LYS A 168 16.22 15.48 2.15
N ALA A 169 17.24 14.74 2.59
CA ALA A 169 18.45 14.50 1.80
C ALA A 169 18.16 13.59 0.58
N ALA A 170 17.35 12.55 0.76
CA ALA A 170 16.94 11.65 -0.32
C ALA A 170 16.07 12.37 -1.37
N ASP A 171 15.11 13.20 -0.93
CA ASP A 171 14.25 13.99 -1.82
C ASP A 171 15.08 15.01 -2.64
N LYS A 172 16.09 15.62 -2.01
CA LYS A 172 17.03 16.51 -2.70
C LYS A 172 17.90 15.77 -3.74
N ALA A 173 18.42 14.60 -3.37
CA ALA A 173 19.21 13.77 -4.27
C ALA A 173 18.40 13.24 -5.47
N ALA A 174 17.11 12.91 -5.25
CA ALA A 174 16.20 12.52 -6.31
C ALA A 174 15.92 13.68 -7.26
N ALA A 175 15.67 14.90 -6.75
CA ALA A 175 15.46 16.09 -7.56
C ALA A 175 16.70 16.47 -8.39
N GLU A 176 17.89 16.31 -7.82
CA GLU A 176 19.16 16.57 -8.51
C GLU A 176 19.43 15.54 -9.61
N LYS A 177 19.13 14.25 -9.36
CA LYS A 177 19.22 13.20 -10.38
C LYS A 177 18.25 13.43 -11.53
N THR A 178 17.00 13.82 -11.24
CA THR A 178 16.02 14.16 -12.28
C THR A 178 16.43 15.40 -13.08
N ALA A 179 17.11 16.38 -12.46
CA ALA A 179 17.65 17.53 -13.17
C ALA A 179 18.83 17.18 -14.07
N VAL A 180 19.72 16.28 -13.62
CA VAL A 180 20.85 15.77 -14.43
C VAL A 180 20.36 14.92 -15.60
N ASP A 181 19.38 14.06 -15.39
CA ASP A 181 18.79 13.22 -16.43
C ASP A 181 18.03 14.06 -17.48
N LYS A 182 17.34 15.13 -17.05
CA LYS A 182 16.68 16.09 -17.94
C LYS A 182 17.68 16.92 -18.75
N ALA A 183 18.78 17.37 -18.13
CA ALA A 183 19.84 18.10 -18.81
C ALA A 183 20.62 17.21 -19.81
N ALA A 184 20.79 15.92 -19.51
CA ALA A 184 21.38 14.95 -20.43
C ALA A 184 20.46 14.67 -21.64
N ALA A 185 19.15 14.58 -21.43
CA ALA A 185 18.17 14.42 -22.50
C ALA A 185 18.09 15.66 -23.43
N GLU A 186 18.21 16.87 -22.86
CA GLU A 186 18.21 18.11 -23.62
C GLU A 186 19.50 18.30 -24.45
N LYS A 187 20.65 17.87 -23.92
CA LYS A 187 21.92 17.84 -24.69
C LYS A 187 21.91 16.79 -25.81
N ALA A 188 21.31 15.62 -25.60
CA ALA A 188 21.18 14.59 -26.63
C ALA A 188 20.22 14.98 -27.77
N ALA A 189 19.28 15.90 -27.53
CA ALA A 189 18.38 16.42 -28.56
C ALA A 189 19.03 17.49 -29.45
N ALA A 190 20.10 18.15 -28.99
CA ALA A 190 20.82 19.18 -29.74
C ALA A 190 21.87 18.64 -30.72
N GLU A 191 22.16 17.33 -30.69
CA GLU A 191 23.22 16.68 -31.49
C GLU A 191 22.64 15.62 -32.45
N LYS A 192 21.71 16.03 -33.33
CA LYS A 192 21.40 15.25 -34.56
C LYS A 192 21.71 16.11 -35.80
N PRO A 193 22.62 15.69 -36.69
CA PRO A 193 23.01 16.49 -37.85
C PRO A 193 21.91 16.48 -38.92
N GLY A 194 21.62 17.66 -39.46
CA GLY A 194 20.64 17.85 -40.52
C GLY A 194 21.06 17.17 -41.83
N VAL A 195 20.16 16.33 -42.36
CA VAL A 195 20.20 15.86 -43.76
C VAL A 195 19.01 16.48 -44.48
N LYS A 196 19.29 17.45 -45.37
CA LYS A 196 18.52 17.93 -46.54
C LYS A 196 19.17 19.25 -46.99
N ALA A 197 19.44 19.56 -48.25
CA ALA A 197 19.01 19.02 -49.52
C ALA A 197 20.02 19.47 -50.60
N ALA A 198 20.29 18.62 -51.60
CA ALA A 198 20.93 19.06 -52.85
C ALA A 198 19.89 18.96 -53.97
N THR A 199 19.61 20.13 -54.53
CA THR A 199 18.64 20.48 -55.56
C THR A 199 19.01 19.92 -56.94
N SER A 200 18.01 19.37 -57.63
CA SER A 200 17.98 19.23 -59.08
C SER A 200 17.78 20.60 -59.73
N THR A 201 18.72 21.03 -60.59
CA THR A 201 18.43 22.00 -61.65
C THR A 201 19.25 21.63 -62.88
N SER A 202 18.55 21.07 -63.88
CA SER A 202 18.97 21.01 -65.27
C SER A 202 18.80 22.37 -65.93
N ALA A 203 19.80 22.84 -66.68
CA ALA A 203 19.58 23.71 -67.84
C ALA A 203 20.77 23.56 -68.79
N SER A 204 20.43 23.51 -70.08
CA SER A 204 21.31 23.56 -71.26
C SER A 204 22.21 24.79 -71.30
#